data_AF-A0A260WND0-F1
#
_entry.id   AF-A0A260WND0-F1
#
_cell.length_a   1.000
_cell.length_b   1.000
_cell.length_c   1.000
_cell.angle_alpha   90.00
_cell.angle_beta   90.00
_cell.angle_gamma   90.00
#
_symmetry.space_group_name_H-M   'P 1'
#
loop_
_entity.id
_entity.type
_entity.pdbx_description
1 polymer ?
#
loop_
_entity_poly.entity_id
_entity_poly.type
_entity_poly.pdbx_seq_one_letter_code
_entity_poly.pdbx_strand_id
1 'polypeptide(L)'
;MPTSRDPEARRTRAREEFVDATFRVIDAHGPNPSMNDIAREAGATKPRLYRQFADKADLYSAVAQRMADEVYTLAVSDFNFLLDAPVSALRHAISGYADVVGRHPNVFRFLAQSRSTPEDPAIAPPLDIGRDIATRFATVAKTILDSVDADTSGIEYACRAAVGALLAATDLWLDDTELDAGDFVDQLTTLVWGLLDAFLQRKEIDLDGDVPIFMTLAKLKAGAEPAE
;
A
#
# COMPACT_ATOMS: atom_id res chain seq x y z
N MET A 1 11.28 4.51 37.13
CA MET A 1 11.76 5.09 35.86
C MET A 1 12.68 4.08 35.18
N PRO A 2 12.29 3.46 34.05
CA PRO A 2 13.21 2.63 33.28
C PRO A 2 14.04 3.51 32.34
N THR A 3 15.36 3.37 32.42
CA THR A 3 16.38 4.11 31.67
C THR A 3 16.45 3.71 30.19
N SER A 4 16.57 4.72 29.33
CA SER A 4 16.76 4.71 27.87
C SER A 4 18.11 4.12 27.39
N ARG A 5 18.45 2.88 27.77
CA ARG A 5 19.80 2.32 27.57
C ARG A 5 19.90 1.13 26.62
N ASP A 6 18.90 0.88 25.79
CA ASP A 6 18.97 -0.15 24.77
C ASP A 6 19.68 0.37 23.49
N PRO A 7 20.84 -0.20 23.07
CA PRO A 7 21.49 0.13 21.80
C PRO A 7 20.59 -0.05 20.58
N GLU A 8 19.66 -1.02 20.61
CA GLU A 8 18.75 -1.31 19.51
C GLU A 8 17.70 -0.20 19.38
N ALA A 9 17.06 0.18 20.48
CA ALA A 9 16.12 1.31 20.51
C ALA A 9 16.76 2.65 20.05
N ARG A 10 18.05 2.87 20.33
CA ARG A 10 18.77 4.05 19.82
C ARG A 10 19.04 3.98 18.32
N ARG A 11 19.33 2.78 17.80
CA ARG A 11 19.53 2.56 16.37
C ARG A 11 18.23 2.74 15.59
N THR A 12 17.12 2.22 16.11
CA THR A 12 15.78 2.42 15.53
C THR A 12 15.41 3.90 15.47
N ARG A 13 15.53 4.64 16.59
CA ARG A 13 15.26 6.09 16.59
C ARG A 13 16.15 6.85 15.60
N ALA A 14 17.44 6.52 15.53
CA ALA A 14 18.34 7.18 14.59
C ALA A 14 17.97 6.86 13.13
N ARG A 15 17.49 5.64 12.83
CA ARG A 15 16.96 5.31 11.49
C ARG A 15 15.70 6.12 11.19
N GLU A 16 14.78 6.23 12.14
CA GLU A 16 13.56 7.03 12.00
C GLU A 16 13.86 8.52 11.74
N GLU A 17 14.82 9.12 12.47
CA GLU A 17 15.27 10.51 12.24
C GLU A 17 15.67 10.77 10.78
N PHE A 18 16.38 9.81 10.17
CA PHE A 18 16.81 9.91 8.77
C PHE A 18 15.66 9.68 7.79
N VAL A 19 14.73 8.77 8.10
CA VAL A 19 13.51 8.59 7.29
C VAL A 19 12.67 9.87 7.32
N ASP A 20 12.41 10.44 8.50
CA ASP A 20 11.66 11.68 8.64
C ASP A 20 12.34 12.85 7.91
N ALA A 21 13.66 12.96 8.00
CA ALA A 21 14.42 13.94 7.24
C ALA A 21 14.29 13.73 5.72
N THR A 22 14.26 12.47 5.28
CA THR A 22 14.08 12.15 3.85
C THR A 22 12.71 12.58 3.35
N PHE A 23 11.64 12.32 4.10
CA PHE A 23 10.29 12.83 3.80
C PHE A 23 10.31 14.36 3.66
N ARG A 24 10.84 15.08 4.65
CA ARG A 24 10.91 16.55 4.61
C ARG A 24 11.70 17.09 3.41
N VAL A 25 12.82 16.46 3.06
CA VAL A 25 13.60 16.87 1.87
C VAL A 25 12.79 16.66 0.61
N ILE A 26 12.13 15.50 0.45
CA ILE A 26 11.35 15.16 -0.75
C ILE A 26 10.13 16.08 -0.89
N ASP A 27 9.41 16.31 0.20
CA ASP A 27 8.24 17.19 0.21
C ASP A 27 8.64 18.62 -0.20
N ALA A 28 9.75 19.13 0.32
CA ALA A 28 10.20 20.50 0.07
C ALA A 28 10.90 20.71 -1.29
N HIS A 29 11.66 19.72 -1.78
CA HIS A 29 12.55 19.88 -2.94
C HIS A 29 12.20 19.00 -4.14
N GLY A 30 11.14 18.18 -4.03
CA GLY A 30 10.70 17.27 -5.08
C GLY A 30 11.31 15.86 -4.98
N PRO A 31 10.97 14.96 -5.92
CA PRO A 31 11.18 13.52 -5.80
C PRO A 31 12.63 13.05 -5.98
N ASN A 32 13.63 13.94 -6.03
CA ASN A 32 15.03 13.59 -6.29
C ASN A 32 15.96 14.06 -5.15
N PRO A 33 15.83 13.49 -3.94
CA PRO A 33 16.62 13.94 -2.80
C PRO A 33 18.08 13.52 -2.95
N SER A 34 19.02 14.39 -2.57
CA SER A 34 20.42 14.00 -2.46
C SER A 34 20.76 13.51 -1.06
N MET A 35 21.67 12.53 -0.94
CA MET A 35 22.15 12.05 0.37
C MET A 35 22.80 13.16 1.22
N ASN A 36 23.31 14.22 0.58
CA ASN A 36 23.81 15.40 1.29
C ASN A 36 22.67 16.18 1.95
N ASP A 37 21.59 16.41 1.20
CA ASP A 37 20.45 17.18 1.70
C ASP A 37 19.76 16.43 2.84
N ILE A 38 19.60 15.11 2.72
CA ILE A 38 19.03 14.26 3.78
C ILE A 38 19.89 14.32 5.04
N ALA A 39 21.22 14.18 4.92
CA ALA A 39 22.11 14.26 6.07
C ALA A 39 22.05 15.64 6.75
N ARG A 40 22.04 16.71 5.95
CA ARG A 40 21.91 18.09 6.44
C ARG A 40 20.58 18.30 7.16
N GLU A 41 19.48 17.85 6.58
CA GLU A 41 18.13 17.94 7.15
C GLU A 41 17.99 17.15 8.46
N ALA A 42 18.68 16.01 8.56
CA ALA A 42 18.76 15.22 9.80
C ALA A 42 19.73 15.81 10.85
N GLY A 43 20.37 16.95 10.58
CA GLY A 43 21.41 17.52 11.46
C GLY A 43 22.60 16.59 11.66
N ALA A 44 22.92 15.77 10.64
CA ALA A 44 23.89 14.69 10.70
C ALA A 44 24.93 14.77 9.58
N THR A 45 26.00 13.99 9.72
CA THR A 45 27.01 13.84 8.67
C THR A 45 26.69 12.65 7.77
N LYS A 46 27.14 12.69 6.51
CA LYS A 46 27.06 11.56 5.58
C LYS A 46 27.55 10.22 6.18
N PRO A 47 28.71 10.17 6.86
CA PRO A 47 29.16 8.95 7.54
C PRO A 47 28.18 8.43 8.62
N ARG A 48 27.45 9.30 9.34
CA ARG A 48 26.43 8.87 10.30
C ARG A 48 25.24 8.22 9.60
N LEU A 49 24.84 8.76 8.45
CA LEU A 49 23.77 8.19 7.62
C LEU A 49 24.16 6.79 7.13
N TYR A 50 25.33 6.63 6.51
CA TYR A 50 25.81 5.33 6.01
C TYR A 50 26.12 4.31 7.11
N ARG A 51 26.20 4.73 8.39
CA ARG A 51 26.24 3.79 9.52
C ARG A 51 24.85 3.24 9.87
N GLN A 52 23.80 3.98 9.57
CA GLN A 52 22.42 3.56 9.81
C GLN A 52 21.88 2.72 8.65
N PHE A 53 22.22 3.08 7.41
CA PHE A 53 21.75 2.41 6.20
C PHE A 53 22.91 1.83 5.41
N ALA A 54 22.77 0.59 4.96
CA ALA A 54 23.81 -0.10 4.20
C ALA A 54 24.13 0.61 2.87
N ASP A 55 23.08 1.09 2.21
CA ASP A 55 23.14 1.80 0.93
C ASP A 55 21.91 2.70 0.76
N LYS A 56 21.75 3.29 -0.43
CA LYS A 56 20.57 4.10 -0.77
C LYS A 56 19.28 3.26 -0.78
N ALA A 57 19.35 2.02 -1.25
CA ALA A 57 18.19 1.15 -1.38
C ALA A 57 17.60 0.78 -0.02
N ASP A 58 18.42 0.58 1.01
CA ASP A 58 17.99 0.37 2.40
C ASP A 58 17.23 1.59 2.95
N LEU A 59 17.74 2.81 2.72
CA LEU A 59 17.03 4.04 3.12
C LEU A 59 15.69 4.17 2.39
N TYR A 60 15.67 3.92 1.09
CA TYR A 60 14.46 4.06 0.28
C TYR A 60 13.42 3.00 0.62
N SER A 61 13.85 1.78 0.90
CA SER A 61 12.98 0.72 1.41
C SER A 61 12.36 1.11 2.76
N ALA A 62 13.13 1.75 3.65
CA ALA A 62 12.61 2.24 4.92
C ALA A 62 11.59 3.39 4.75
N VAL A 63 11.83 4.32 3.82
CA VAL A 63 10.87 5.39 3.46
C VAL A 63 9.57 4.77 2.95
N ALA A 64 9.69 3.79 2.07
CA ALA A 64 8.56 3.17 1.43
C ALA A 64 7.76 2.26 2.38
N GLN A 65 8.44 1.57 3.31
CA GLN A 65 7.79 0.86 4.40
C GLN A 65 7.02 1.81 5.33
N ARG A 66 7.60 2.98 5.69
CA ARG A 66 6.89 3.98 6.48
C ARG A 66 5.61 4.47 5.80
N MET A 67 5.67 4.74 4.49
CA MET A 67 4.48 5.12 3.72
C MET A 67 3.44 4.00 3.71
N ALA A 68 3.85 2.74 3.54
CA ALA A 68 2.94 1.60 3.61
C ALA A 68 2.30 1.43 5.00
N ASP A 69 3.05 1.67 6.07
CA ASP A 69 2.55 1.60 7.45
C ASP A 69 1.53 2.72 7.74
N GLU A 70 1.75 3.93 7.21
CA GLU A 70 0.77 5.03 7.30
C GLU A 70 -0.51 4.72 6.54
N VAL A 71 -0.40 4.19 5.31
CA VAL A 71 -1.56 3.72 4.53
C VAL A 71 -2.30 2.64 5.31
N TYR A 72 -1.60 1.65 5.84
CA TYR A 72 -2.23 0.58 6.63
C TYR A 72 -2.98 1.14 7.84
N THR A 73 -2.36 2.09 8.55
CA THR A 73 -2.96 2.73 9.73
C THR A 73 -4.23 3.49 9.36
N LEU A 74 -4.29 4.18 8.23
CA LEU A 74 -5.47 4.97 7.86
C LEU A 74 -6.52 4.20 7.07
N ALA A 75 -6.13 3.14 6.37
CA ALA A 75 -7.01 2.38 5.49
C ALA A 75 -7.55 1.10 6.13
N VAL A 76 -6.85 0.52 7.11
CA VAL A 76 -7.13 -0.84 7.61
C VAL A 76 -7.45 -0.90 9.11
N SER A 77 -7.05 0.10 9.93
CA SER A 77 -7.24 0.01 11.39
C SER A 77 -8.71 0.03 11.83
N ASP A 78 -9.57 0.70 11.07
CA ASP A 78 -10.93 1.05 11.49
C ASP A 78 -12.01 0.21 10.79
N PHE A 79 -11.60 -0.78 9.98
CA PHE A 79 -12.51 -1.49 9.09
C PHE A 79 -12.53 -3.00 9.30
N ASN A 80 -13.73 -3.61 9.25
CA ASN A 80 -13.89 -5.06 9.34
C ASN A 80 -14.38 -5.62 8.01
N PHE A 81 -13.46 -6.17 7.23
CA PHE A 81 -13.72 -6.77 5.90
C PHE A 81 -14.84 -7.80 5.89
N LEU A 82 -15.16 -8.45 7.02
CA LEU A 82 -16.25 -9.41 7.09
C LEU A 82 -17.62 -8.75 7.35
N LEU A 83 -17.66 -7.69 8.17
CA LEU A 83 -18.91 -7.11 8.68
C LEU A 83 -19.47 -5.98 7.82
N ASP A 84 -18.63 -5.40 6.97
CA ASP A 84 -18.97 -4.25 6.17
C ASP A 84 -19.12 -4.64 4.68
N ALA A 85 -19.84 -3.80 3.93
CA ALA A 85 -20.07 -4.02 2.51
C ALA A 85 -18.77 -3.87 1.68
N PRO A 86 -18.47 -4.76 0.71
CA PRO A 86 -17.23 -4.75 -0.07
C PRO A 86 -16.90 -3.41 -0.74
N VAL A 87 -17.88 -2.75 -1.33
CA VAL A 87 -17.66 -1.48 -2.04
C VAL A 87 -17.34 -0.37 -1.04
N SER A 88 -18.05 -0.33 0.09
CA SER A 88 -17.76 0.61 1.17
C SER A 88 -16.37 0.38 1.77
N ALA A 89 -15.97 -0.89 1.92
CA ALA A 89 -14.62 -1.29 2.35
C ALA A 89 -13.54 -0.69 1.47
N LEU A 90 -13.72 -0.92 0.17
CA LEU A 90 -12.77 -0.54 -0.84
C LEU A 90 -12.65 0.99 -0.91
N ARG A 91 -13.80 1.69 -0.89
CA ARG A 91 -13.84 3.15 -0.86
C ARG A 91 -13.12 3.73 0.35
N HIS A 92 -13.35 3.15 1.53
CA HIS A 92 -12.68 3.58 2.76
C HIS A 92 -11.16 3.39 2.67
N ALA A 93 -10.72 2.21 2.23
CA ALA A 93 -9.29 1.92 2.09
C ALA A 93 -8.60 2.85 1.08
N ILE A 94 -9.25 3.11 -0.06
CA ILE A 94 -8.75 4.03 -1.08
C ILE A 94 -8.74 5.47 -0.56
N SER A 95 -9.72 5.87 0.26
CA SER A 95 -9.75 7.20 0.89
C SER A 95 -8.57 7.40 1.85
N GLY A 96 -8.29 6.41 2.72
CA GLY A 96 -7.13 6.46 3.61
C GLY A 96 -5.80 6.51 2.84
N TYR A 97 -5.69 5.77 1.74
CA TYR A 97 -4.56 5.87 0.83
C TYR A 97 -4.43 7.25 0.19
N ALA A 98 -5.53 7.83 -0.31
CA ALA A 98 -5.56 9.15 -0.93
C ALA A 98 -5.13 10.25 0.04
N ASP A 99 -5.52 10.17 1.32
CA ASP A 99 -5.05 11.09 2.37
C ASP A 99 -3.52 11.06 2.54
N VAL A 100 -2.93 9.86 2.64
CA VAL A 100 -1.47 9.70 2.77
C VAL A 100 -0.74 10.28 1.55
N VAL A 101 -1.20 9.94 0.35
CA VAL A 101 -0.59 10.43 -0.89
C VAL A 101 -0.77 11.94 -1.03
N GLY A 102 -1.94 12.48 -0.66
CA GLY A 102 -2.20 13.91 -0.67
C GLY A 102 -1.31 14.70 0.29
N ARG A 103 -0.91 14.11 1.43
CA ARG A 103 0.05 14.71 2.35
C ARG A 103 1.49 14.69 1.84
N HIS A 104 1.87 13.66 1.08
CA HIS A 104 3.24 13.43 0.61
C HIS A 104 3.33 13.09 -0.89
N PRO A 105 2.85 13.96 -1.81
CA PRO A 105 2.74 13.62 -3.24
C PRO A 105 4.11 13.42 -3.89
N ASN A 106 5.12 14.17 -3.44
CA ASN A 106 6.50 14.02 -3.94
C ASN A 106 7.14 12.71 -3.48
N VAL A 107 6.78 12.21 -2.30
CA VAL A 107 7.27 10.91 -1.81
C VAL A 107 6.67 9.78 -2.64
N PHE A 108 5.38 9.85 -2.99
CA PHE A 108 4.78 8.88 -3.91
C PHE A 108 5.48 8.90 -5.27
N ARG A 109 5.68 10.08 -5.88
CA ARG A 109 6.39 10.22 -7.15
C ARG A 109 7.80 9.64 -7.09
N PHE A 110 8.53 9.90 -6.01
CA PHE A 110 9.85 9.34 -5.78
C PHE A 110 9.82 7.80 -5.77
N LEU A 111 8.88 7.20 -5.03
CA LEU A 111 8.72 5.75 -4.97
C LEU A 111 8.28 5.16 -6.33
N ALA A 112 7.41 5.84 -7.07
CA ALA A 112 6.98 5.43 -8.40
C ALA A 112 8.13 5.49 -9.43
N GLN A 113 8.93 6.57 -9.43
CA GLN A 113 10.08 6.77 -10.33
C GLN A 113 11.19 5.75 -10.09
N SER A 114 11.42 5.36 -8.83
CA SER A 114 12.41 4.34 -8.47
C SER A 114 12.17 2.97 -9.13
N ARG A 115 10.96 2.72 -9.65
CA ARG A 115 10.59 1.50 -10.39
C ARG A 115 10.96 1.55 -11.87
N SER A 116 11.03 2.74 -12.47
CA SER A 116 11.12 2.94 -13.93
C SER A 116 12.53 3.15 -14.45
N THR A 117 13.48 3.54 -13.59
CA THR A 117 14.84 3.90 -14.00
C THR A 117 15.87 2.99 -13.32
N PRO A 118 16.34 1.90 -13.99
CA PRO A 118 17.40 1.03 -13.49
C PRO A 118 18.81 1.62 -13.65
N GLU A 119 18.95 2.94 -13.86
CA GLU A 119 20.23 3.56 -14.27
C GLU A 119 21.34 3.44 -13.21
N ASP A 120 21.00 3.12 -11.96
CA ASP A 120 21.97 2.77 -10.93
C ASP A 120 21.75 1.31 -10.48
N PRO A 121 22.53 0.33 -10.98
CA PRO A 121 22.41 -1.08 -10.58
C PRO A 121 22.71 -1.35 -9.09
N ALA A 122 23.18 -0.34 -8.34
CA ALA A 122 23.28 -0.37 -6.88
C ALA A 122 21.96 0.01 -6.16
N ILE A 123 20.99 0.56 -6.89
CA ILE A 123 19.61 0.70 -6.46
C ILE A 123 18.89 -0.55 -6.97
N ALA A 124 19.03 -1.67 -6.25
CA ALA A 124 18.06 -2.74 -6.40
C ALA A 124 16.67 -2.09 -6.26
N PRO A 125 15.72 -2.33 -7.18
CA PRO A 125 14.41 -1.70 -7.11
C PRO A 125 13.89 -1.98 -5.70
N PRO A 126 13.50 -0.95 -4.92
CA PRO A 126 12.94 -1.17 -3.59
C PRO A 126 11.89 -2.25 -3.77
N LEU A 127 12.13 -3.40 -3.14
CA LEU A 127 11.31 -4.62 -3.20
C LEU A 127 9.88 -4.25 -3.56
N ASP A 128 9.45 -4.54 -4.81
CA ASP A 128 8.25 -3.98 -5.47
C ASP A 128 7.07 -3.92 -4.48
N ILE A 129 6.91 -2.82 -3.72
CA ILE A 129 5.99 -2.78 -2.57
C ILE A 129 4.57 -3.03 -3.02
N GLY A 130 4.23 -2.59 -4.24
CA GLY A 130 2.97 -2.95 -4.88
C GLY A 130 2.80 -4.46 -5.07
N ARG A 131 3.86 -5.21 -5.43
CA ARG A 131 3.85 -6.68 -5.48
C ARG A 131 3.72 -7.30 -4.10
N ASP A 132 4.45 -6.81 -3.11
CA ASP A 132 4.36 -7.35 -1.75
C ASP A 132 2.96 -7.12 -1.17
N ILE A 133 2.39 -5.94 -1.36
CA ILE A 133 1.01 -5.59 -1.02
C ILE A 133 0.03 -6.49 -1.77
N ALA A 134 0.16 -6.62 -3.10
CA ALA A 134 -0.70 -7.49 -3.91
C ALA A 134 -0.63 -8.95 -3.44
N THR A 135 0.57 -9.41 -3.07
CA THR A 135 0.80 -10.78 -2.58
C THR A 135 0.11 -10.99 -1.23
N ARG A 136 0.24 -10.04 -0.30
CA ARG A 136 -0.45 -10.09 1.00
C ARG A 136 -1.96 -10.10 0.83
N PHE A 137 -2.51 -9.24 -0.04
CA PHE A 137 -3.94 -9.25 -0.33
C PHE A 137 -4.39 -10.56 -0.98
N ALA A 138 -3.62 -11.10 -1.92
CA ALA A 138 -3.91 -12.40 -2.52
C ALA A 138 -3.91 -13.52 -1.48
N THR A 139 -2.98 -13.53 -0.52
CA THR A 139 -2.96 -14.50 0.57
C THR A 139 -4.22 -14.41 1.44
N VAL A 140 -4.61 -13.21 1.86
CA VAL A 140 -5.83 -13.00 2.67
C VAL A 140 -7.07 -13.44 1.91
N ALA A 141 -7.20 -13.03 0.66
CA ALA A 141 -8.36 -13.37 -0.18
C ALA A 141 -8.44 -14.88 -0.44
N LYS A 142 -7.30 -15.55 -0.67
CA LYS A 142 -7.24 -17.03 -0.75
C LYS A 142 -7.75 -17.67 0.53
N THR A 143 -7.26 -17.25 1.69
CA THR A 143 -7.70 -17.82 2.99
C THR A 143 -9.21 -17.68 3.20
N ILE A 144 -9.81 -16.56 2.82
CA ILE A 144 -11.26 -16.34 2.94
C ILE A 144 -12.01 -17.26 1.98
N LEU A 145 -11.61 -17.33 0.71
CA LEU A 145 -12.29 -18.13 -0.31
C LEU A 145 -12.12 -19.65 -0.09
N ASP A 146 -10.94 -20.08 0.34
CA ASP A 146 -10.68 -21.48 0.72
C ASP A 146 -11.56 -21.92 1.89
N SER A 147 -11.99 -20.99 2.77
CA SER A 147 -12.90 -21.32 3.90
C SER A 147 -14.33 -21.71 3.48
N VAL A 148 -14.68 -21.47 2.21
CA VAL A 148 -15.96 -21.83 1.58
C VAL A 148 -15.77 -22.72 0.35
N ASP A 149 -14.62 -23.40 0.25
CA ASP A 149 -14.28 -24.32 -0.85
C ASP A 149 -14.38 -23.71 -2.26
N ALA A 150 -14.15 -22.40 -2.38
CA ALA A 150 -14.21 -21.67 -3.65
C ALA A 150 -12.90 -21.78 -4.46
N ASP A 151 -13.01 -21.72 -5.80
CA ASP A 151 -11.84 -21.75 -6.69
C ASP A 151 -11.04 -20.43 -6.64
N THR A 152 -9.85 -20.49 -6.06
CA THR A 152 -8.93 -19.34 -5.92
C THR A 152 -7.92 -19.19 -7.07
N SER A 153 -8.00 -20.03 -8.11
CA SER A 153 -7.05 -19.98 -9.22
C SER A 153 -7.10 -18.63 -9.95
N GLY A 154 -5.92 -18.01 -10.09
CA GLY A 154 -5.77 -16.73 -10.78
C GLY A 154 -6.04 -15.47 -9.94
N ILE A 155 -6.33 -15.61 -8.64
CA ILE A 155 -6.54 -14.47 -7.73
C ILE A 155 -5.34 -13.51 -7.66
N GLU A 156 -4.12 -14.03 -7.84
CA GLU A 156 -2.91 -13.22 -7.93
C GLU A 156 -2.94 -12.23 -9.10
N TYR A 157 -3.57 -12.61 -10.23
CA TYR A 157 -3.76 -11.69 -11.36
C TYR A 157 -4.72 -10.57 -10.98
N ALA A 158 -5.83 -10.89 -10.30
CA ALA A 158 -6.81 -9.90 -9.86
C ALA A 158 -6.18 -8.90 -8.87
N CYS A 159 -5.51 -9.39 -7.83
CA CYS A 159 -4.84 -8.53 -6.84
C CYS A 159 -3.74 -7.68 -7.47
N ARG A 160 -2.93 -8.25 -8.37
CA ARG A 160 -1.85 -7.50 -9.05
C ARG A 160 -2.39 -6.45 -10.02
N ALA A 161 -3.50 -6.74 -10.70
CA ALA A 161 -4.17 -5.78 -11.57
C ALA A 161 -4.83 -4.65 -10.78
N ALA A 162 -5.46 -4.95 -9.63
CA ALA A 162 -6.02 -3.94 -8.73
C ALA A 162 -4.95 -2.96 -8.23
N VAL A 163 -3.79 -3.47 -7.78
CA VAL A 163 -2.65 -2.61 -7.39
C VAL A 163 -2.09 -1.84 -8.58
N GLY A 164 -2.06 -2.43 -9.77
CA GLY A 164 -1.68 -1.74 -11.00
C GLY A 164 -2.59 -0.55 -11.32
N ALA A 165 -3.91 -0.75 -11.21
CA ALA A 165 -4.91 0.29 -11.41
C ALA A 165 -4.77 1.42 -10.38
N LEU A 166 -4.56 1.08 -9.10
CA LEU A 166 -4.24 2.03 -8.03
C LEU A 166 -3.05 2.92 -8.42
N LEU A 167 -1.92 2.31 -8.79
CA LEU A 167 -0.71 3.07 -9.12
C LEU A 167 -0.88 3.97 -10.36
N ALA A 168 -1.55 3.48 -11.40
CA ALA A 168 -1.79 4.24 -12.62
C ALA A 168 -2.78 5.40 -12.40
N ALA A 169 -3.83 5.17 -11.62
CA ALA A 169 -4.80 6.21 -11.28
C ALA A 169 -4.18 7.30 -10.39
N THR A 170 -3.30 6.92 -9.46
CA THR A 170 -2.59 7.89 -8.62
C THR A 170 -1.66 8.78 -9.44
N ASP A 171 -0.94 8.20 -10.41
CA ASP A 171 -0.09 8.97 -11.33
C ASP A 171 -0.91 10.02 -12.08
N LEU A 172 -2.05 9.61 -12.65
CA LEU A 172 -3.00 10.51 -13.31
C LEU A 172 -3.52 11.61 -12.37
N TRP A 173 -3.95 11.25 -11.18
CA TRP A 173 -4.47 12.18 -10.18
C TRP A 173 -3.43 13.22 -9.74
N LEU A 174 -2.18 12.79 -9.56
CA LEU A 174 -1.13 13.71 -9.13
C LEU A 174 -0.72 14.68 -10.24
N ASP A 175 -0.81 14.27 -11.50
CA ASP A 175 -0.45 15.10 -12.65
C ASP A 175 -1.57 16.03 -13.13
N ASP A 176 -2.83 15.72 -12.82
CA ASP A 176 -4.00 16.54 -13.16
C ASP A 176 -4.41 17.44 -11.98
N THR A 177 -4.28 18.76 -12.16
CA THR A 177 -4.64 19.74 -11.12
C THR A 177 -6.15 19.95 -10.96
N GLU A 178 -6.97 19.42 -11.87
CA GLU A 178 -8.44 19.57 -11.83
C GLU A 178 -9.14 18.42 -11.11
N LEU A 179 -8.48 17.27 -10.93
CA LEU A 179 -9.03 16.12 -10.22
C LEU A 179 -8.90 16.30 -8.71
N ASP A 180 -10.02 16.43 -8.02
CA ASP A 180 -10.01 16.40 -6.55
C ASP A 180 -9.84 14.96 -6.03
N ALA A 181 -9.44 14.84 -4.75
CA ALA A 181 -9.20 13.55 -4.13
C ALA A 181 -10.47 12.67 -4.05
N GLY A 182 -11.66 13.29 -4.01
CA GLY A 182 -12.94 12.58 -3.97
C GLY A 182 -13.24 11.90 -5.31
N ASP A 183 -13.05 12.61 -6.41
CA ASP A 183 -13.21 12.06 -7.77
C ASP A 183 -12.22 10.91 -8.00
N PHE A 184 -10.97 11.07 -7.56
CA PHE A 184 -9.97 10.00 -7.60
C PHE A 184 -10.45 8.74 -6.84
N VAL A 185 -10.92 8.92 -5.61
CA VAL A 185 -11.44 7.82 -4.77
C VAL A 185 -12.60 7.12 -5.47
N ASP A 186 -13.53 7.86 -6.04
CA ASP A 186 -14.77 7.32 -6.62
C ASP A 186 -14.50 6.53 -7.90
N GLN A 187 -13.67 7.09 -8.79
CA GLN A 187 -13.27 6.41 -10.02
C GLN A 187 -12.47 5.15 -9.73
N LEU A 188 -11.49 5.24 -8.84
CA LEU A 188 -10.64 4.10 -8.51
C LEU A 188 -11.42 2.99 -7.78
N THR A 189 -12.34 3.36 -6.89
CA THR A 189 -13.25 2.40 -6.24
C THR A 189 -14.06 1.65 -7.28
N THR A 190 -14.63 2.37 -8.24
CA THR A 190 -15.44 1.78 -9.31
C THR A 190 -14.62 0.81 -10.18
N LEU A 191 -13.41 1.22 -10.57
CA LEU A 191 -12.52 0.41 -11.41
C LEU A 191 -12.05 -0.86 -10.69
N VAL A 192 -11.60 -0.72 -9.44
CA VAL A 192 -11.09 -1.87 -8.66
C VAL A 192 -12.24 -2.81 -8.30
N TRP A 193 -13.41 -2.28 -7.91
CA TRP A 193 -14.58 -3.11 -7.64
C TRP A 193 -15.00 -3.88 -8.88
N GLY A 194 -15.18 -3.22 -10.02
CA GLY A 194 -15.58 -3.88 -11.27
C GLY A 194 -14.61 -4.98 -11.70
N LEU A 195 -13.30 -4.78 -11.47
CA LEU A 195 -12.29 -5.80 -11.72
C LEU A 195 -12.43 -7.01 -10.80
N LEU A 196 -12.65 -6.78 -9.51
CA LEU A 196 -12.80 -7.85 -8.51
C LEU A 196 -14.12 -8.61 -8.70
N ASP A 197 -15.22 -7.89 -8.92
CA ASP A 197 -16.54 -8.46 -9.20
C ASP A 197 -16.51 -9.33 -10.46
N ALA A 198 -15.95 -8.83 -11.58
CA ALA A 198 -15.82 -9.62 -12.80
C ALA A 198 -14.95 -10.89 -12.60
N PHE A 199 -13.92 -10.82 -11.75
CA PHE A 199 -13.12 -11.99 -11.40
C PHE A 199 -13.93 -13.00 -10.59
N LEU A 200 -14.67 -12.55 -9.57
CA LEU A 200 -15.48 -13.41 -8.70
C LEU A 200 -16.65 -14.05 -9.45
N GLN A 201 -17.34 -13.30 -10.31
CA GLN A 201 -18.41 -13.85 -11.15
C GLN A 201 -17.91 -14.96 -12.07
N ARG A 202 -16.69 -14.85 -12.62
CA ARG A 202 -16.06 -15.91 -13.41
C ARG A 202 -15.79 -17.19 -12.57
N LYS A 203 -15.73 -17.06 -11.25
CA LYS A 203 -15.64 -18.16 -10.28
C LYS A 203 -17.00 -18.62 -9.75
N GLU A 204 -18.09 -18.14 -10.35
CA GLU A 204 -19.47 -18.41 -9.92
C GLU A 204 -19.77 -17.89 -8.50
N ILE A 205 -18.99 -16.89 -8.06
CA ILE A 205 -19.17 -16.20 -6.78
C ILE A 205 -19.90 -14.89 -7.04
N ASP A 206 -21.16 -14.82 -6.63
CA ASP A 206 -21.97 -13.60 -6.66
C ASP A 206 -21.75 -12.82 -5.37
N LEU A 207 -20.88 -11.80 -5.43
CA LEU A 207 -20.60 -10.92 -4.29
C LEU A 207 -21.35 -9.60 -4.47
N ASP A 208 -22.47 -9.47 -3.77
CA ASP A 208 -23.18 -8.19 -3.67
C ASP A 208 -22.28 -7.16 -2.97
N GLY A 209 -21.92 -6.10 -3.69
CA GLY A 209 -21.01 -5.06 -3.25
C GLY A 209 -21.55 -4.19 -2.11
N ASP A 210 -22.88 -4.20 -1.92
CA ASP A 210 -23.60 -3.38 -0.94
C ASP A 210 -24.00 -4.17 0.31
N VAL A 211 -23.68 -5.48 0.35
CA VAL A 211 -24.02 -6.37 1.46
C VAL A 211 -22.74 -6.88 2.13
N PRO A 212 -22.70 -7.00 3.47
CA PRO A 212 -21.54 -7.56 4.17
C PRO A 212 -21.08 -8.91 3.64
N ILE A 213 -19.76 -9.09 3.51
CA ILE A 213 -19.15 -10.29 2.93
C ILE A 213 -19.59 -11.57 3.66
N PHE A 214 -19.77 -11.52 4.99
CA PHE A 214 -20.20 -12.69 5.76
C PHE A 214 -21.56 -13.26 5.29
N MET A 215 -22.47 -12.42 4.78
CA MET A 215 -23.78 -12.88 4.27
C MET A 215 -23.61 -13.71 3.00
N THR A 216 -22.70 -13.30 2.11
CA THR A 216 -22.36 -14.04 0.89
C THR A 216 -21.66 -15.35 1.21
N LEU A 217 -20.68 -15.33 2.12
CA LEU A 217 -19.99 -16.54 2.56
C LEU A 217 -20.95 -17.54 3.23
N ALA A 218 -21.90 -17.05 4.04
CA ALA A 218 -22.92 -17.90 4.65
C ALA A 218 -23.84 -18.56 3.61
N LYS A 219 -24.25 -17.84 2.56
CA LYS A 219 -25.04 -18.41 1.45
C LYS A 219 -24.28 -19.48 0.68
N LEU A 220 -23.01 -19.24 0.36
CA LEU A 220 -22.16 -20.20 -0.34
C LEU A 220 -21.98 -21.48 0.47
N LYS A 221 -21.72 -21.35 1.77
CA LYS A 221 -21.60 -22.49 2.67
C LYS A 221 -22.91 -23.28 2.79
N ALA A 222 -24.05 -22.60 2.93
CA ALA A 222 -25.36 -23.24 3.02
C ALA A 222 -25.78 -23.96 1.72
N GLY A 223 -25.30 -23.52 0.56
CA GLY A 223 -25.51 -24.19 -0.72
C GLY A 223 -24.60 -25.40 -0.96
N ALA A 224 -23.49 -25.52 -0.21
CA ALA A 224 -22.52 -26.60 -0.31
C ALA A 224 -22.80 -27.79 0.64
N GLU A 225 -23.68 -27.64 1.63
CA GLU A 225 -24.11 -28.76 2.48
C GLU A 225 -25.05 -29.70 1.69
N PRO A 226 -24.75 -31.00 1.60
CA PRO A 226 -25.63 -31.95 0.94
C PRO A 226 -26.94 -32.07 1.73
N ALA A 227 -28.07 -32.02 1.02
CA ALA A 227 -29.38 -32.30 1.61
C ALA A 227 -29.37 -33.73 2.20
N GLU A 228 -29.55 -33.83 3.52
CA GLU A 228 -29.77 -35.09 4.24
C GLU A 228 -30.99 -35.87 3.73
#